data_AF-A0A943A2N7-F1
#
_entry.id   AF-A0A943A2N7-F1
#
_cell.length_a   1.000
_cell.length_b   1.000
_cell.length_c   1.000
_cell.angle_alpha   90.00
_cell.angle_beta   90.00
_cell.angle_gamma   90.00
#
_symmetry.space_group_name_H-M   'P 1'
#
loop_
_entity.id
_entity.type
_entity.pdbx_description
1 polymer ?
#
loop_
_entity_poly.entity_id
_entity_poly.type
_entity_poly.pdbx_seq_one_letter_code
_entity_poly.pdbx_strand_id
1 'polypeptide(L)'
;MSYQSWHIYGYGIWVSDLEIESPERVQELLHHAPEYERQVEQWLKEENITDPTVEDYGEVDHEFLLGFATLLKKVIAEAEHIQFTACDDYEGMDYLVYEPTYPWNRQKADQKVTQKMLDEVIRKYVSILTDQEILIDYCSVENGG
;
A
#
# COMPACT_ATOMS: atom_id res chain seq x y z
N MET A 1 2.57 21.23 -26.38
CA MET A 1 1.92 20.12 -25.66
C MET A 1 1.94 20.53 -24.19
N SER A 2 0.78 20.73 -23.56
CA SER A 2 0.75 20.97 -22.12
C SER A 2 0.85 19.62 -21.43
N TYR A 3 1.93 19.39 -20.70
CA TYR A 3 2.00 18.27 -19.78
C TYR A 3 0.95 18.52 -18.68
N GLN A 4 0.05 17.56 -18.46
CA GLN A 4 -0.84 17.56 -17.31
C GLN A 4 -0.14 16.76 -16.23
N SER A 5 0.49 17.44 -15.28
CA SER A 5 0.91 16.80 -14.04
C SER A 5 -0.33 16.56 -13.18
N TRP A 6 -0.45 15.35 -12.65
CA TRP A 6 -1.47 15.03 -11.66
C TRP A 6 -0.80 14.97 -10.29
N HIS A 7 -1.40 15.65 -9.31
CA HIS A 7 -0.86 15.70 -7.96
C HIS A 7 -1.78 14.91 -7.05
N ILE A 8 -1.24 13.88 -6.41
CA ILE A 8 -1.94 13.12 -5.37
C ILE A 8 -1.50 13.70 -4.03
N TYR A 9 -2.46 14.28 -3.32
CA TYR A 9 -2.25 14.83 -1.98
C TYR A 9 -2.89 13.90 -0.96
N GLY A 10 -2.12 13.43 0.00
CA GLY A 10 -2.66 12.54 1.03
C GLY A 10 -1.77 12.44 2.26
N TYR A 11 -2.29 11.75 3.27
CA TYR A 11 -1.54 11.43 4.48
C TYR A 11 -1.09 9.98 4.41
N GLY A 12 0.21 9.72 4.52
CA GLY A 12 0.71 8.39 4.17
C GLY A 12 2.19 8.18 4.43
N ILE A 13 2.71 7.16 3.77
CA ILE A 13 4.10 6.73 3.89
C ILE A 13 4.74 6.51 2.53
N TRP A 14 6.06 6.60 2.54
CA TRP A 14 6.91 6.14 1.46
C TRP A 14 7.16 4.64 1.63
N VAL A 15 6.77 3.84 0.64
CA VAL A 15 6.87 2.38 0.68
C VAL A 15 8.22 1.89 0.15
N SER A 16 8.80 2.59 -0.84
CA SER A 16 10.12 2.20 -1.39
C SER A 16 11.28 2.39 -0.41
N ASP A 17 11.10 3.16 0.67
CA ASP A 17 12.10 3.31 1.75
C ASP A 17 12.08 2.12 2.73
N LEU A 18 11.09 1.23 2.63
CA LEU A 18 10.97 0.08 3.52
C LEU A 18 11.93 -1.02 3.11
N GLU A 19 12.89 -1.33 3.98
CA GLU A 19 13.72 -2.53 3.83
C GLU A 19 12.97 -3.75 4.36
N ILE A 20 12.45 -4.58 3.46
CA ILE A 20 11.75 -5.83 3.79
C ILE A 20 12.77 -6.96 3.84
N GLU A 21 13.06 -7.43 5.05
CA GLU A 21 14.16 -8.37 5.29
C GLU A 21 13.85 -9.82 4.91
N SER A 22 12.57 -10.23 4.92
CA SER A 22 12.18 -11.64 4.77
C SER A 22 10.81 -11.83 4.11
N PRO A 23 10.64 -12.85 3.23
CA PRO A 23 9.34 -13.20 2.66
C PRO A 23 8.35 -13.72 3.72
N GLU A 24 8.84 -14.24 4.84
CA GLU A 24 7.99 -14.71 5.95
C GLU A 24 7.18 -13.56 6.57
N ARG A 25 7.76 -12.35 6.63
CA ARG A 25 7.05 -11.15 7.11
C ARG A 25 5.94 -10.72 6.16
N VAL A 26 6.15 -10.90 4.86
CA VAL A 26 5.11 -10.64 3.85
C VAL A 26 3.98 -11.65 3.98
N GLN A 27 4.29 -12.92 4.23
CA GLN A 27 3.27 -13.94 4.52
C GLN A 27 2.50 -13.62 5.81
N GLU A 28 3.17 -13.19 6.86
CA GLU A 28 2.51 -12.77 8.11
C GLU A 28 1.55 -11.59 7.87
N LEU A 29 1.93 -10.63 7.02
CA LEU A 29 1.05 -9.54 6.60
C LEU A 29 -0.18 -10.07 5.86
N LEU A 30 0.00 -11.02 4.93
CA LEU A 30 -1.10 -11.58 4.13
C LEU A 30 -2.11 -12.35 4.99
N HIS A 31 -1.70 -12.99 6.08
CA HIS A 31 -2.62 -13.67 7.02
C HIS A 31 -3.66 -12.72 7.64
N HIS A 32 -3.43 -11.41 7.64
CA HIS A 32 -4.42 -10.43 8.08
C HIS A 32 -5.56 -10.19 7.06
N ALA A 33 -5.41 -10.68 5.83
CA ALA A 33 -6.34 -10.51 4.72
C ALA A 33 -6.56 -11.85 4.00
N PRO A 34 -7.35 -12.78 4.56
CA PRO A 34 -7.50 -14.14 4.04
C PRO A 34 -8.13 -14.25 2.65
N GLU A 35 -8.93 -13.28 2.20
CA GLU A 35 -9.44 -13.26 0.83
C GLU A 35 -8.36 -12.84 -0.16
N TYR A 36 -7.55 -11.86 0.21
CA TYR A 36 -6.43 -11.41 -0.60
C TYR A 36 -5.27 -12.41 -0.62
N GLU A 37 -4.94 -13.03 0.52
CA GLU A 37 -3.96 -14.12 0.64
C GLU A 37 -4.23 -15.22 -0.38
N ARG A 38 -5.49 -15.68 -0.49
CA ARG A 38 -5.89 -16.69 -1.49
C ARG A 38 -5.66 -16.25 -2.93
N GLN A 39 -5.85 -14.96 -3.24
CA GLN A 39 -5.60 -14.43 -4.58
C GLN A 39 -4.10 -14.46 -4.89
N VAL A 40 -3.26 -14.09 -3.93
CA VAL A 40 -1.80 -14.13 -4.06
C VAL A 40 -1.32 -15.58 -4.20
N GLU A 41 -1.80 -16.50 -3.37
CA GLU A 41 -1.47 -17.92 -3.46
C GLU A 41 -1.90 -18.54 -4.80
N GLN A 42 -3.09 -18.16 -5.30
CA GLN A 42 -3.56 -18.60 -6.61
C GLN A 42 -2.63 -18.09 -7.72
N TRP A 43 -2.24 -16.81 -7.67
CA TRP A 43 -1.31 -16.23 -8.63
C TRP A 43 0.06 -16.92 -8.59
N LEU A 44 0.65 -17.11 -7.41
CA LEU A 44 1.92 -17.84 -7.24
C LEU A 44 1.86 -19.25 -7.84
N LYS A 45 0.72 -19.92 -7.68
CA LYS A 45 0.49 -21.25 -8.25
C LYS A 45 0.37 -21.23 -9.77
N GLU A 46 -0.25 -20.20 -10.35
CA GLU A 46 -0.37 -20.02 -11.79
C GLU A 46 1.01 -19.76 -12.43
N GLU A 47 1.88 -18.99 -11.76
CA GLU A 47 3.26 -18.72 -12.18
C GLU A 47 4.24 -19.87 -11.85
N ASN A 48 3.77 -20.96 -11.20
CA ASN A 48 4.57 -22.10 -10.75
C ASN A 48 5.70 -21.74 -9.75
N ILE A 49 5.51 -20.66 -8.99
CA ILE A 49 6.44 -20.24 -7.94
C ILE A 49 6.18 -21.09 -6.70
N THR A 50 7.16 -21.93 -6.34
CA THR A 50 7.02 -22.88 -5.22
C THR A 50 7.64 -22.37 -3.92
N ASP A 51 8.61 -21.45 -4.04
CA ASP A 51 9.31 -20.81 -2.92
C ASP A 51 9.39 -19.30 -3.24
N PRO A 52 8.40 -18.50 -2.79
CA PRO A 52 8.31 -17.09 -3.14
C PRO A 52 9.33 -16.27 -2.35
N THR A 53 10.11 -15.49 -3.08
CA THR A 53 11.02 -14.48 -2.55
C THR A 53 10.29 -13.15 -2.30
N VAL A 54 10.95 -12.21 -1.63
CA VAL A 54 10.43 -10.85 -1.42
C VAL A 54 10.13 -10.18 -2.78
N GLU A 55 10.98 -10.40 -3.78
CA GLU A 55 10.81 -9.86 -5.14
C GLU A 55 9.56 -10.43 -5.81
N ASP A 56 9.31 -11.73 -5.69
CA ASP A 56 8.10 -12.38 -6.25
C ASP A 56 6.81 -11.77 -5.67
N TYR A 57 6.81 -11.39 -4.39
CA TYR A 57 5.67 -10.69 -3.78
C TYR A 57 5.51 -9.25 -4.31
N GLY A 58 6.62 -8.57 -4.59
CA GLY A 58 6.60 -7.25 -5.24
C GLY A 58 6.04 -7.30 -6.66
N GLU A 59 6.18 -8.42 -7.36
CA GLU A 59 5.68 -8.61 -8.73
C GLU A 59 4.19 -9.02 -8.80
N VAL A 60 3.51 -9.23 -7.67
CA VAL A 60 2.09 -9.58 -7.65
C VAL A 60 1.22 -8.51 -8.35
N ASP A 61 1.63 -7.24 -8.29
CA ASP A 61 0.93 -6.13 -8.93
C ASP A 61 1.34 -5.93 -10.38
N HIS A 62 0.73 -6.70 -11.29
CA HIS A 62 0.96 -6.57 -12.74
C HIS A 62 0.29 -5.35 -13.39
N GLU A 63 -0.67 -4.70 -12.72
CA GLU A 63 -1.44 -3.61 -13.33
C GLU A 63 -0.73 -2.27 -13.21
N PHE A 64 -0.21 -1.97 -12.03
CA PHE A 64 0.42 -0.68 -11.75
C PHE A 64 1.88 -0.79 -11.32
N LEU A 65 2.40 -2.01 -11.09
CA LEU A 65 3.78 -2.27 -10.69
C LEU A 65 4.20 -1.50 -9.42
N LEU A 66 3.25 -1.22 -8.52
CA LEU A 66 3.48 -0.48 -7.26
C LEU A 66 3.88 -1.41 -6.10
N GLY A 67 4.09 -2.70 -6.40
CA GLY A 67 4.52 -3.77 -5.50
C GLY A 67 3.90 -3.74 -4.10
N PHE A 68 4.73 -3.45 -3.10
CA PHE A 68 4.34 -3.48 -1.70
C PHE A 68 3.28 -2.44 -1.33
N ALA A 69 3.18 -1.32 -2.07
CA ALA A 69 2.15 -0.33 -1.81
C ALA A 69 0.76 -0.91 -2.14
N THR A 70 0.65 -1.68 -3.23
CA THR A 70 -0.59 -2.38 -3.59
C THR A 70 -0.92 -3.51 -2.61
N LEU A 71 0.09 -4.26 -2.14
CA LEU A 71 -0.09 -5.28 -1.11
C LEU A 71 -0.69 -4.68 0.17
N LEU A 72 -0.04 -3.65 0.72
CA LEU A 72 -0.50 -2.96 1.93
C LEU A 72 -1.89 -2.35 1.75
N LYS A 73 -2.15 -1.71 0.61
CA LYS A 73 -3.47 -1.16 0.27
C LYS A 73 -4.56 -2.24 0.37
N LYS A 74 -4.34 -3.40 -0.26
CA LYS A 74 -5.34 -4.48 -0.30
C LYS A 74 -5.53 -5.14 1.07
N VAL A 75 -4.44 -5.38 1.80
CA VAL A 75 -4.51 -5.94 3.17
C VAL A 75 -5.28 -5.03 4.12
N ILE A 76 -4.98 -3.73 4.12
CA ILE A 76 -5.66 -2.75 4.99
C ILE A 76 -7.12 -2.57 4.58
N ALA A 77 -7.41 -2.58 3.27
CA ALA A 77 -8.77 -2.49 2.76
C ALA A 77 -9.64 -3.68 3.19
N GLU A 78 -9.08 -4.89 3.25
CA GLU A 78 -9.79 -6.07 3.73
C GLU A 78 -9.92 -6.07 5.25
N ALA A 79 -8.83 -5.80 5.98
CA ALA A 79 -8.78 -5.94 7.44
C ALA A 79 -9.47 -4.79 8.20
N GLU A 80 -9.27 -3.54 7.78
CA GLU A 80 -9.76 -2.34 8.48
C GLU A 80 -10.87 -1.61 7.71
N HIS A 81 -11.17 -2.04 6.47
CA HIS A 81 -12.13 -1.38 5.58
C HIS A 81 -11.80 0.10 5.26
N ILE A 82 -10.51 0.44 5.29
CA ILE A 82 -10.01 1.77 4.93
C ILE A 82 -9.40 1.71 3.54
N GLN A 83 -9.84 2.59 2.65
CA GLN A 83 -9.33 2.67 1.28
C GLN A 83 -8.13 3.62 1.22
N PHE A 84 -6.95 3.07 1.01
CA PHE A 84 -5.75 3.83 0.68
C PHE A 84 -5.54 3.87 -0.84
N THR A 85 -4.80 4.87 -1.30
CA THR A 85 -4.31 4.99 -2.67
C THR A 85 -2.83 4.61 -2.69
N ALA A 86 -2.49 3.61 -3.50
CA ALA A 86 -1.10 3.33 -3.86
C ALA A 86 -0.79 4.16 -5.11
N CYS A 87 0.33 4.86 -5.13
CA CYS A 87 0.76 5.68 -6.26
C CYS A 87 2.28 5.86 -6.26
N ASP A 88 2.87 5.96 -7.43
CA ASP A 88 4.26 6.34 -7.64
C ASP A 88 4.41 7.86 -7.80
N ASP A 89 5.64 8.38 -7.72
CA ASP A 89 6.01 9.74 -8.17
C ASP A 89 6.78 9.72 -9.50
N TYR A 90 7.14 10.90 -10.00
CA TYR A 90 7.97 11.03 -11.21
C TYR A 90 9.32 10.29 -11.15
N GLU A 91 9.88 10.08 -9.95
CA GLU A 91 11.14 9.36 -9.76
C GLU A 91 10.94 7.83 -9.69
N GLY A 92 9.68 7.37 -9.79
CA GLY A 92 9.32 5.95 -9.71
C GLY A 92 9.29 5.42 -8.27
N MET A 93 9.08 6.32 -7.30
CA MET A 93 9.05 5.97 -5.89
C MET A 93 7.61 5.71 -5.44
N ASP A 94 7.37 4.59 -4.79
CA ASP A 94 6.03 4.11 -4.42
C ASP A 94 5.57 4.66 -3.08
N TYR A 95 4.37 5.23 -3.06
CA TYR A 95 3.72 5.78 -1.88
C TYR A 95 2.40 5.09 -1.60
N LEU A 96 2.05 5.03 -0.32
CA LEU A 96 0.73 4.63 0.14
C LEU A 96 0.12 5.80 0.91
N VAL A 97 -0.91 6.42 0.32
CA VAL A 97 -1.50 7.66 0.81
C VAL A 97 -3.00 7.55 1.00
N TYR A 98 -3.49 8.14 2.08
CA TYR A 98 -4.91 8.35 2.29
C TYR A 98 -5.33 9.71 1.75
N GLU A 99 -6.08 9.72 0.66
CA GLU A 99 -6.55 10.96 0.03
C GLU A 99 -7.75 11.57 0.78
N PRO A 100 -7.75 12.90 0.99
CA PRO A 100 -8.89 13.56 1.59
C PRO A 100 -10.08 13.57 0.63
N THR A 101 -11.08 12.75 0.90
CA THR A 101 -12.32 12.77 0.12
C THR A 101 -13.16 13.99 0.45
N TYR A 102 -13.72 14.60 -0.59
CA TYR A 102 -14.67 15.69 -0.43
C TYR A 102 -15.90 15.28 0.39
N PRO A 103 -16.45 16.16 1.25
CA PRO A 103 -17.55 15.81 2.15
C PRO A 103 -18.79 15.22 1.47
N TRP A 104 -19.07 15.58 0.21
CA TRP A 104 -20.20 15.06 -0.57
C TRP A 104 -19.96 13.69 -1.22
N ASN A 105 -18.70 13.21 -1.25
CA ASN A 105 -18.31 11.88 -1.74
C ASN A 105 -17.88 10.93 -0.62
N ARG A 106 -17.84 11.39 0.64
CA ARG A 106 -17.44 10.55 1.78
C ARG A 106 -18.45 9.45 2.06
N GLN A 107 -17.97 8.23 2.18
CA GLN A 107 -18.78 7.17 2.75
C GLN A 107 -18.95 7.41 4.25
N LYS A 108 -19.98 6.82 4.86
CA LYS A 108 -20.22 6.98 6.32
C LYS A 108 -19.06 6.45 7.17
N ALA A 109 -18.27 5.52 6.64
CA ALA A 109 -17.07 4.99 7.28
C ALA A 109 -15.95 6.06 7.36
N ASP A 110 -15.70 6.78 6.26
CA ASP A 110 -14.65 7.81 6.15
C ASP A 110 -14.90 9.03 7.05
N GLN A 111 -16.13 9.23 7.53
CA GLN A 111 -16.46 10.33 8.44
C GLN A 111 -15.82 10.19 9.83
N LYS A 112 -15.42 8.97 10.22
CA LYS A 112 -14.81 8.69 11.53
C LYS A 112 -13.30 8.50 11.47
N VAL A 113 -12.72 8.45 10.28
CA VAL A 113 -11.27 8.29 10.09
C VAL A 113 -10.58 9.55 10.61
N THR A 114 -9.66 9.37 11.56
CA THR A 114 -8.83 10.44 12.10
C THR A 114 -7.37 10.15 11.77
N GLN A 115 -6.52 11.19 11.73
CA GLN A 115 -5.08 11.04 11.50
C GLN A 115 -4.44 10.03 12.48
N LYS A 116 -4.82 10.08 13.76
CA LYS A 116 -4.32 9.12 14.77
C LYS A 116 -4.68 7.67 14.45
N MET A 117 -5.89 7.43 13.96
CA MET A 117 -6.29 6.08 13.55
C MET A 117 -5.49 5.62 12.32
N LEU A 118 -5.24 6.52 11.36
CA LEU A 118 -4.40 6.21 10.21
C LEU A 118 -2.96 5.89 10.65
N ASP A 119 -2.39 6.67 11.56
CA ASP A 119 -1.07 6.40 12.13
C ASP A 119 -0.99 5.03 12.81
N GLU A 120 -1.99 4.70 13.65
CA GLU A 120 -2.04 3.42 14.35
C GLU A 120 -2.15 2.25 13.38
N VAL A 121 -3.00 2.37 12.35
CA VAL A 121 -3.17 1.35 11.30
C VAL A 121 -1.89 1.18 10.50
N ILE A 122 -1.34 2.25 9.95
CA ILE A 122 -0.12 2.20 9.15
C ILE A 122 1.03 1.61 9.98
N ARG A 123 1.24 2.09 11.22
CA ARG A 123 2.30 1.55 12.09
C ARG A 123 2.12 0.07 12.38
N LYS A 124 0.88 -0.37 12.66
CA LYS A 124 0.58 -1.77 12.92
C LYS A 124 1.00 -2.66 11.74
N TYR A 125 0.57 -2.34 10.51
CA TYR A 125 0.87 -3.19 9.36
C TYR A 125 2.32 -3.08 8.89
N VAL A 126 2.92 -1.89 8.94
CA VAL A 126 4.32 -1.76 8.52
C VAL A 126 5.28 -2.36 9.55
N SER A 127 4.94 -2.35 10.85
CA SER A 127 5.75 -3.02 11.87
C SER A 127 5.87 -4.54 11.68
N ILE A 128 4.97 -5.15 10.90
CA ILE A 128 5.07 -6.57 10.52
C ILE A 128 6.14 -6.74 9.45
N LEU A 129 6.27 -5.79 8.52
CA LEU A 129 7.20 -5.84 7.38
C LEU A 129 8.62 -5.42 7.75
N THR A 130 8.77 -4.37 8.56
CA THR A 130 10.08 -3.82 8.94
C THR A 130 10.07 -3.26 10.36
N ASP A 131 11.22 -3.36 11.03
CA ASP A 131 11.46 -2.78 12.35
C ASP A 131 11.90 -1.29 12.27
N GLN A 132 11.99 -0.73 11.06
CA GLN A 132 12.42 0.65 10.85
C GLN A 132 11.39 1.67 11.33
N GLU A 133 11.89 2.80 11.85
CA GLU A 133 11.03 3.93 12.21
C GLU A 133 10.53 4.65 10.95
N ILE A 134 9.24 4.50 10.66
CA ILE A 134 8.63 5.14 9.49
C ILE A 134 8.17 6.56 9.81
N LEU A 135 8.51 7.49 8.93
CA LEU A 135 7.96 8.83 8.91
C LEU A 135 6.60 8.80 8.19
N ILE A 136 5.52 9.04 8.94
CA ILE A 136 4.18 9.24 8.39
C ILE A 136 3.93 10.74 8.35
N ASP A 137 3.72 11.29 7.17
CA ASP A 137 3.46 12.71 6.99
C ASP A 137 2.54 12.95 5.78
N TYR A 138 2.22 14.22 5.53
CA TYR A 138 1.55 14.66 4.33
C TYR A 138 2.45 14.55 3.11
N CYS A 139 2.07 13.66 2.20
CA CYS A 139 2.72 13.46 0.91
C CYS A 139 2.02 14.30 -0.17
N SER A 140 2.83 14.97 -0.98
CA SER A 140 2.40 15.65 -2.21
C SER A 140 3.13 14.97 -3.36
N VAL A 141 2.50 13.94 -3.94
CA VAL A 141 3.08 13.10 -4.96
C VAL A 141 2.78 13.73 -6.33
N GLU A 142 3.81 14.22 -7.01
CA GLU A 142 3.70 14.77 -8.35
C GLU A 142 3.95 13.67 -9.39
N ASN A 143 2.91 13.30 -10.13
CA ASN A 143 3.03 12.38 -11.24
C ASN A 143 3.22 13.13 -12.56
N GLY A 144 4.30 12.79 -13.26
CA GLY A 144 4.60 13.30 -14.59
C GLY A 144 3.97 12.42 -15.67
N GLY A 145 2.95 12.95 -16.36
CA GLY A 145 2.42 12.37 -17.61
C GLY A 145 3.07 12.97 -18.85
#